data_AF-A0A7Y0HAV7-F1
#
_entry.id   AF-A0A7Y0HAV7-F1
#
_cell.length_a   1.000
_cell.length_b   1.000
_cell.length_c   1.000
_cell.angle_alpha   90.00
_cell.angle_beta   90.00
_cell.angle_gamma   90.00
#
_symmetry.space_group_name_H-M   'P 1'
#
loop_
_entity.id
_entity.type
_entity.pdbx_description
1 polymer ?
#
loop_
_entity_poly.entity_id
_entity_poly.type
_entity_poly.pdbx_seq_one_letter_code
_entity_poly.pdbx_strand_id
1 'polypeptide(L)'
;MNRHEIRPKLNESEKITINLGLIDLGQIDLLVQEGFYSNRTDLIRTAIRNQLSTHAEVVKQTVARKSLVLGLQHYSRADLEAVQAAGQRLQIQVLGLASIGTDVSPELALATIDSVVVLGALHASSVVKTALTGRIR
;
A
#
# COMPACT_ATOMS: atom_id res chain seq x y z
N MET A 1 27.28 23.37 1.11
CA MET A 1 25.99 23.47 0.38
C MET A 1 25.21 22.20 0.65
N ASN A 2 24.48 22.14 1.78
CA ASN A 2 23.80 20.93 2.23
C ASN A 2 22.47 20.78 1.49
N ARG A 3 22.48 20.00 0.41
CA ARG A 3 21.28 19.51 -0.24
C ARG A 3 20.51 18.69 0.79
N HIS A 4 19.41 19.24 1.29
CA HIS A 4 18.41 18.47 1.98
C HIS A 4 17.89 17.43 0.98
N GLU A 5 18.31 16.19 1.13
CA GLU A 5 17.59 15.05 0.55
C GLU A 5 16.19 15.09 1.17
N ILE A 6 15.25 15.65 0.42
CA ILE A 6 13.83 15.53 0.72
C ILE A 6 13.50 14.06 0.50
N ARG A 7 13.72 13.22 1.52
CA ARG A 7 13.12 11.89 1.54
C ARG A 7 11.62 12.12 1.45
N PRO A 8 10.93 11.67 0.38
CA PRO A 8 9.50 11.83 0.31
C PRO A 8 8.92 11.10 1.52
N LYS A 9 8.31 11.84 2.44
CA LYS A 9 7.53 11.24 3.52
C LYS A 9 6.43 10.43 2.84
N LEU A 10 6.56 9.11 2.89
CA LEU A 10 5.46 8.22 2.57
C LEU A 10 4.34 8.59 3.53
N ASN A 11 3.22 9.11 3.01
CA ASN A 11 2.04 9.34 3.82
C ASN A 11 1.67 7.99 4.45
N GLU A 12 1.71 7.90 5.78
CA GLU A 12 1.44 6.65 6.50
C GLU A 12 -0.05 6.25 6.44
N SER A 13 -0.89 7.08 5.82
CA SER A 13 -2.32 6.85 5.66
C SER A 13 -2.80 7.14 4.24
N GLU A 14 -3.60 6.24 3.71
CA GLU A 14 -4.33 6.41 2.45
C GLU A 14 -5.77 6.86 2.72
N LYS A 15 -6.25 7.87 1.98
CA LYS A 15 -7.65 8.31 2.11
C LYS A 15 -8.55 7.35 1.34
N ILE A 16 -9.58 6.85 2.01
CA ILE A 16 -10.64 6.08 1.37
C ILE A 16 -11.93 6.90 1.31
N THR A 17 -12.70 6.71 0.24
CA THR A 17 -14.06 7.24 0.10
C THR A 17 -15.02 6.07 0.05
N ILE A 18 -16.03 6.07 0.93
CA ILE A 18 -17.00 4.98 1.07
C ILE A 18 -18.41 5.57 1.18
N ASN A 19 -19.40 4.81 0.74
CA ASN A 19 -20.81 5.10 0.99
C ASN A 19 -21.25 4.38 2.28
N LEU A 20 -22.07 5.04 3.10
CA LEU A 20 -22.64 4.49 4.33
C LEU A 20 -24.16 4.66 4.31
N GLY A 21 -24.88 3.75 4.97
CA GLY A 21 -26.33 3.89 5.17
C GLY A 21 -26.65 5.10 6.05
N LEU A 22 -27.78 5.76 5.80
CA LEU A 22 -28.18 6.96 6.55
C LEU A 22 -28.36 6.68 8.05
N ILE A 23 -28.85 5.49 8.40
CA ILE A 23 -29.04 5.05 9.78
C ILE A 23 -27.69 4.87 10.47
N ASP A 24 -26.75 4.15 9.83
CA ASP A 24 -25.40 3.93 10.37
C ASP A 24 -24.65 5.25 10.54
N LEU A 25 -24.79 6.17 9.58
CA LEU A 25 -24.21 7.51 9.68
C LEU A 25 -24.76 8.26 10.89
N GLY A 26 -26.07 8.20 11.15
CA GLY A 26 -26.69 8.80 12.34
C GLY A 26 -26.20 8.18 13.65
N GLN A 27 -25.99 6.86 13.69
CA GLN A 27 -25.42 6.19 14.87
C GLN A 27 -23.97 6.57 15.11
N ILE A 28 -23.16 6.69 14.04
CA ILE A 28 -21.78 7.18 14.12
C ILE A 28 -21.77 8.61 14.70
N ASP A 29 -22.66 9.48 14.22
CA ASP A 29 -22.77 10.86 14.71
C ASP A 29 -23.14 10.93 16.18
N LEU A 30 -24.11 10.12 16.62
CA LEU A 30 -24.49 10.02 18.02
C LEU A 30 -23.29 9.61 18.91
N LEU A 31 -22.54 8.58 18.50
CA LEU A 31 -21.38 8.11 19.27
C LEU A 31 -20.27 9.16 19.38
N VAL A 32 -20.07 9.96 18.32
CA VAL A 32 -19.12 11.08 18.35
C VAL A 32 -19.64 12.20 19.25
N GLN A 33 -20.93 12.53 19.17
CA GLN A 33 -21.55 13.59 19.98
C GLN A 33 -21.53 13.27 21.47
N GLU A 34 -21.76 12.00 21.85
CA GLU A 34 -21.68 11.52 23.23
C GLU A 34 -20.22 11.35 23.73
N GLY A 35 -19.22 11.65 22.88
CA GLY A 35 -17.81 11.68 23.26
C GLY A 35 -17.13 10.31 23.33
N PHE A 36 -17.76 9.24 22.83
CA PHE A 36 -17.12 7.92 22.76
C PHE A 36 -15.95 7.87 21.77
N TYR A 37 -15.99 8.74 20.74
CA TYR A 37 -14.93 8.88 19.73
C TYR A 37 -14.67 10.33 19.41
N SER A 38 -13.43 10.64 19.01
CA SER A 38 -13.03 12.04 18.77
C SER A 38 -13.64 12.61 17.48
N ASN A 39 -13.91 11.76 16.49
CA ASN A 39 -14.55 12.12 15.21
C ASN A 39 -14.96 10.85 14.44
N ARG A 40 -15.72 11.01 13.35
CA ARG A 40 -16.17 9.90 12.48
C ARG A 40 -15.01 9.03 11.99
N THR A 41 -13.90 9.65 11.58
CA THR A 41 -12.72 8.94 11.05
C THR A 41 -12.06 8.06 12.11
N ASP A 42 -12.02 8.52 13.36
CA ASP A 42 -11.50 7.77 14.49
C ASP A 42 -12.32 6.51 14.78
N LEU A 43 -13.65 6.65 14.83
CA LEU A 43 -14.57 5.51 14.97
C LEU A 43 -14.37 4.50 13.83
N ILE A 44 -14.39 4.96 12.57
CA ILE A 44 -14.24 4.09 11.40
C ILE A 44 -12.89 3.35 11.41
N ARG A 45 -11.80 4.06 11.74
CA ARG A 45 -10.46 3.46 11.85
C ARG A 45 -10.42 2.39 12.96
N THR A 46 -11.05 2.67 14.10
CA THR A 46 -11.13 1.74 15.23
C THR A 46 -11.94 0.50 14.85
N ALA A 47 -13.09 0.66 14.21
CA ALA A 47 -13.93 -0.45 13.74
C ALA A 47 -13.17 -1.36 12.76
N ILE A 48 -12.44 -0.77 11.79
CA ILE A 48 -11.61 -1.53 10.84
C ILE A 48 -10.52 -2.32 11.58
N ARG A 49 -9.80 -1.70 12.52
CA ARG A 49 -8.77 -2.39 13.31
C ARG A 49 -9.33 -3.56 14.12
N ASN A 50 -10.51 -3.38 14.73
CA ASN A 50 -11.19 -4.42 15.47
C ASN A 50 -11.56 -5.61 14.57
N GLN A 51 -12.13 -5.36 13.38
CA GLN A 51 -12.46 -6.42 12.43
C GLN A 51 -11.22 -7.14 11.90
N LEU A 52 -10.13 -6.41 11.61
CA LEU A 52 -8.86 -7.03 11.21
C LEU A 52 -8.27 -7.90 12.32
N SER A 53 -8.40 -7.48 13.58
CA SER A 53 -7.97 -8.28 14.73
C SER A 53 -8.77 -9.59 14.84
N THR A 54 -10.10 -9.53 14.66
CA THR A 54 -10.97 -10.72 14.63
C THR A 54 -10.53 -11.73 13.55
N HIS A 55 -10.03 -11.25 12.41
CA HIS A 55 -9.61 -12.08 11.29
C HIS A 55 -8.09 -12.31 11.22
N ALA A 56 -7.32 -11.98 12.26
CA ALA A 56 -5.86 -11.96 12.22
C ALA A 56 -5.24 -13.30 11.78
N GLU A 57 -5.74 -14.43 12.28
CA GLU A 57 -5.21 -15.76 11.91
C GLU A 57 -5.50 -16.11 10.44
N VAL A 58 -6.67 -15.75 9.92
CA VAL A 58 -7.00 -15.96 8.50
C VAL A 58 -6.07 -15.14 7.61
N VAL A 59 -5.80 -13.88 8.00
CA VAL A 59 -4.84 -13.01 7.31
C VAL A 59 -3.44 -13.64 7.33
N LYS A 60 -2.96 -14.04 8.50
CA LYS A 60 -1.62 -14.63 8.69
C LYS A 60 -1.43 -15.91 7.85
N GLN A 61 -2.39 -16.84 7.90
CA GLN A 61 -2.36 -18.07 7.10
C GLN A 61 -2.37 -17.77 5.60
N THR A 62 -3.16 -16.77 5.18
CA THR A 62 -3.24 -16.39 3.76
C THR A 62 -1.96 -15.73 3.27
N VAL A 63 -1.34 -14.87 4.09
CA VAL A 63 -0.04 -14.23 3.82
C VAL A 63 1.03 -15.30 3.61
N ALA A 64 1.12 -16.28 4.51
CA ALA A 64 2.07 -17.39 4.39
C ALA A 64 1.82 -18.24 3.13
N ARG A 65 0.55 -18.61 2.86
CA ARG A 65 0.19 -19.43 1.69
C ARG A 65 0.47 -18.73 0.36
N LYS A 66 0.26 -17.42 0.29
CA LYS A 66 0.49 -16.62 -0.92
C LYS A 66 1.87 -16.00 -0.98
N SER A 67 2.78 -16.29 -0.03
CA SER A 67 4.10 -15.67 0.07
C SER A 67 4.08 -14.14 -0.02
N LEU A 68 3.06 -13.51 0.56
CA LEU A 68 2.93 -12.05 0.60
C LEU A 68 3.87 -11.47 1.65
N VAL A 69 4.51 -10.35 1.33
CA VAL A 69 5.23 -9.53 2.29
C VAL A 69 4.25 -8.54 2.93
N LEU A 70 4.07 -8.65 4.24
CA LEU A 70 3.25 -7.70 5.00
C LEU A 70 4.04 -6.42 5.30
N GLY A 71 3.49 -5.25 4.95
CA GLY A 71 4.03 -3.95 5.34
C GLY A 71 4.25 -2.98 4.18
N LEU A 72 5.23 -2.09 4.36
CA LEU A 72 5.62 -1.09 3.37
C LEU A 72 6.92 -1.56 2.69
N GLN A 73 6.91 -1.68 1.36
CA GLN A 73 8.06 -2.05 0.55
C GLN A 73 8.40 -0.91 -0.39
N HIS A 74 9.66 -0.48 -0.41
CA HIS A 74 10.15 0.54 -1.32
C HIS A 74 11.26 -0.02 -2.20
N TYR A 75 11.12 0.17 -3.51
CA TYR A 75 12.08 -0.23 -4.53
C TYR A 75 12.68 1.03 -5.14
N SER A 76 13.93 1.32 -4.79
CA SER A 76 14.66 2.43 -5.39
C SER A 76 15.20 2.05 -6.77
N ARG A 77 15.62 3.06 -7.53
CA ARG A 77 16.32 2.85 -8.80
C ARG A 77 17.58 1.99 -8.63
N ALA A 78 18.36 2.24 -7.59
CA ALA A 78 19.58 1.47 -7.30
C ALA A 78 19.28 -0.01 -7.04
N ASP A 79 18.19 -0.31 -6.31
CA ASP A 79 17.77 -1.69 -6.05
C ASP A 79 17.43 -2.42 -7.35
N LEU A 80 16.72 -1.75 -8.27
CA LEU A 80 16.35 -2.33 -9.55
C LEU A 80 17.55 -2.46 -10.50
N GLU A 81 18.46 -1.49 -10.51
CA GLU A 81 19.71 -1.60 -11.29
C GLU A 81 20.57 -2.78 -10.81
N ALA A 82 20.64 -3.02 -9.50
CA ALA A 82 21.32 -4.19 -8.95
C ALA A 82 20.65 -5.50 -9.37
N VAL A 83 19.31 -5.57 -9.35
CA VAL A 83 18.55 -6.73 -9.85
C VAL A 83 18.81 -6.96 -11.33
N GLN A 84 18.86 -5.89 -12.14
CA GLN A 84 19.15 -5.96 -13.56
C GLN A 84 20.56 -6.49 -13.82
N ALA A 85 21.55 -5.97 -13.10
CA ALA A 85 22.94 -6.41 -13.19
C ALA A 85 23.12 -7.88 -12.78
N ALA A 86 22.31 -8.36 -11.82
CA ALA A 86 22.26 -9.75 -11.43
C ALA A 86 21.50 -10.66 -12.42
N GLY A 87 20.89 -10.09 -13.46
CA GLY A 87 20.07 -10.85 -14.43
C GLY A 87 18.80 -11.44 -13.81
N GLN A 88 18.35 -10.91 -12.68
CA GLN A 88 17.21 -11.40 -11.92
C GLN A 88 15.93 -10.64 -12.28
N ARG A 89 14.79 -11.19 -11.87
CA ARG A 89 13.50 -10.49 -11.90
C ARG A 89 12.75 -10.63 -10.57
N LEU A 90 12.14 -9.54 -10.14
CA LEU A 90 11.34 -9.45 -8.93
C LEU A 90 9.91 -9.88 -9.17
N GLN A 91 9.37 -10.66 -8.24
CA GLN A 91 7.95 -10.88 -8.09
C GLN A 91 7.49 -10.11 -6.87
N ILE A 92 6.85 -8.96 -7.09
CA ILE A 92 6.41 -8.07 -6.01
C ILE A 92 5.07 -8.60 -5.50
N GLN A 93 5.05 -9.09 -4.26
CA GLN A 93 3.85 -9.63 -3.61
C GLN A 93 3.70 -8.98 -2.24
N VAL A 94 2.83 -7.98 -2.13
CA VAL A 94 2.74 -7.13 -0.93
C VAL A 94 1.32 -7.04 -0.40
N LEU A 95 1.17 -7.18 0.91
CA LEU A 95 -0.03 -6.80 1.65
C LEU A 95 0.29 -5.52 2.43
N GLY A 96 -0.23 -4.38 1.97
CA GLY A 96 0.14 -3.05 2.46
C GLY A 96 0.48 -2.10 1.31
N LEU A 97 1.70 -1.58 1.29
CA LEU A 97 2.14 -0.59 0.30
C LEU A 97 3.37 -1.10 -0.43
N ALA A 98 3.31 -1.11 -1.77
CA ALA A 98 4.50 -1.18 -2.60
C ALA A 98 4.76 0.20 -3.21
N SER A 99 5.98 0.71 -3.09
CA SER A 99 6.41 1.97 -3.66
C SER A 99 7.61 1.75 -4.57
N ILE A 100 7.56 2.29 -5.78
CA ILE A 100 8.66 2.34 -6.72
C ILE A 100 9.14 3.79 -6.81
N GLY A 101 10.45 4.00 -6.74
CA GLY A 101 11.09 5.31 -6.84
C GLY A 101 10.59 6.12 -8.04
N THR A 102 10.39 7.42 -7.86
CA THR A 102 9.88 8.31 -8.92
C THR A 102 10.86 8.49 -10.08
N ASP A 103 12.13 8.19 -9.82
CA ASP A 103 13.27 8.26 -10.74
C ASP A 103 13.51 6.94 -11.52
N VAL A 104 12.71 5.91 -11.26
CA VAL A 104 12.73 4.65 -12.00
C VAL A 104 12.13 4.84 -13.38
N SER A 105 12.88 4.43 -14.42
CA SER A 105 12.39 4.47 -15.79
C SER A 105 11.46 3.29 -16.10
N PRO A 106 10.51 3.44 -17.04
CA PRO A 106 9.66 2.33 -17.50
C PRO A 106 10.46 1.11 -17.99
N GLU A 107 11.58 1.33 -18.67
CA GLU A 107 12.43 0.29 -19.25
C GLU A 107 13.12 -0.51 -18.14
N LEU A 108 13.65 0.17 -17.12
CA LEU A 108 14.27 -0.47 -15.96
C LEU A 108 13.24 -1.32 -15.20
N ALA A 109 12.04 -0.78 -14.98
CA ALA A 109 10.94 -1.50 -14.34
C ALA A 109 10.54 -2.75 -15.14
N LEU A 110 10.44 -2.65 -16.48
CA LEU A 110 10.13 -3.78 -17.35
C LEU A 110 11.26 -4.80 -17.48
N ALA A 111 12.51 -4.40 -17.30
CA ALA A 111 13.63 -5.34 -17.29
C ALA A 111 13.63 -6.20 -16.01
N THR A 112 13.18 -5.62 -14.89
CA THR A 112 13.44 -6.14 -13.54
C THR A 112 12.22 -6.67 -12.81
N ILE A 113 10.99 -6.26 -13.14
CA ILE A 113 9.78 -6.63 -12.38
C ILE A 113 8.93 -7.61 -13.16
N ASP A 114 8.95 -8.90 -12.85
CA ASP A 114 8.19 -9.93 -13.57
C ASP A 114 6.68 -9.86 -13.32
N SER A 115 6.28 -9.65 -12.06
CA SER A 115 4.86 -9.52 -11.68
C SER A 115 4.68 -8.65 -10.45
N VAL A 116 3.49 -8.04 -10.34
CA VAL A 116 3.10 -7.18 -9.22
C VAL A 116 1.72 -7.59 -8.71
N VAL A 117 1.66 -8.01 -7.45
CA VAL A 117 0.44 -8.27 -6.69
C VAL A 117 0.50 -7.41 -5.44
N VAL A 118 -0.41 -6.44 -5.34
CA VAL A 118 -0.45 -5.53 -4.20
C VAL A 118 -1.86 -5.46 -3.64
N LEU A 119 -2.03 -5.97 -2.43
CA LEU A 119 -3.24 -5.83 -1.65
C LEU A 119 -3.11 -4.60 -0.76
N GLY A 120 -3.58 -3.46 -1.27
CA GLY A 120 -3.45 -2.15 -0.63
C GLY A 120 -3.15 -1.08 -1.67
N ALA A 121 -2.01 -0.40 -1.54
CA ALA A 121 -1.64 0.70 -2.43
C ALA A 121 -0.35 0.42 -3.21
N LEU A 122 -0.33 0.82 -4.49
CA LEU A 122 0.86 0.83 -5.34
C LEU A 122 1.21 2.27 -5.70
N HIS A 123 2.34 2.75 -5.19
CA HIS A 123 2.89 4.08 -5.51
C HIS A 123 4.02 3.95 -6.52
N ALA A 124 3.85 4.55 -7.69
CA ALA A 124 4.85 4.63 -8.74
C ALA A 124 4.49 5.79 -9.66
N SER A 125 5.43 6.26 -10.47
CA SER A 125 5.14 7.24 -11.52
C SER A 125 4.10 6.69 -12.49
N SER A 126 3.29 7.57 -13.09
CA SER A 126 2.24 7.16 -14.04
C SER A 126 2.81 6.36 -15.21
N VAL A 127 3.96 6.77 -15.73
CA VAL A 127 4.66 6.08 -16.83
C VAL A 127 5.09 4.66 -16.45
N VAL A 128 5.55 4.44 -15.21
CA VAL A 128 5.91 3.09 -14.71
C VAL A 128 4.67 2.25 -14.48
N LYS A 129 3.59 2.82 -13.91
CA LYS A 129 2.31 2.10 -13.74
C LYS A 129 1.78 1.63 -15.10
N THR A 130 1.77 2.51 -16.10
CA THR A 130 1.32 2.18 -17.45
C THR A 130 2.16 1.07 -18.06
N ALA A 131 3.49 1.14 -17.94
CA ALA A 131 4.39 0.11 -18.44
C ALA A 131 4.16 -1.25 -17.77
N LEU A 132 3.85 -1.27 -16.46
CA LEU A 132 3.63 -2.49 -15.69
C LEU A 132 2.19 -3.03 -15.78
N THR A 133 1.28 -2.40 -16.53
CA THR A 133 -0.14 -2.81 -16.59
C THR A 133 -0.33 -4.30 -16.91
N GLY A 134 0.44 -4.85 -17.86
CA GLY A 134 0.38 -6.27 -18.22
C GLY A 134 0.99 -7.24 -17.18
N ARG A 135 1.60 -6.71 -16.11
CA ARG A 135 2.28 -7.47 -15.05
C ARG A 135 1.61 -7.31 -13.68
N ILE A 136 0.67 -6.37 -13.56
CA ILE A 136 -0.16 -6.18 -12.37
C ILE A 136 -1.29 -7.22 -12.40
N ARG A 137 -1.44 -8.00 -11.33
CA ARG A 137 -2.46 -9.05 -11.19
C ARG A 137 -3.38 -8.79 -10.00
#